data_AF-A0A0F8WSA2-F1
#
_entry.id   AF-A0A0F8WSA2-F1
#
_cell.length_a   1.000
_cell.length_b   1.000
_cell.length_c   1.000
_cell.angle_alpha   90.00
_cell.angle_beta   90.00
_cell.angle_gamma   90.00
#
_symmetry.space_group_name_H-M   'P 1'
#
loop_
_entity.id
_entity.type
_entity.pdbx_description
1 polymer ?
#
loop_
_entity_poly.entity_id
_entity_poly.type
_entity_poly.pdbx_seq_one_letter_code
_entity_poly.pdbx_strand_id
1 'polypeptide(L)' 'REMLNLSDHKRRHKLLHKHLDELFADWYNHTHKLPSNATILELLIWTNEQRTNPTPDKG' A
#
# COMPACT_ATOMS: atom_id res chain seq x y z
N ARG A 1 27.84 3.63 -16.73
CA ARG A 1 27.22 2.88 -15.62
C ARG A 1 26.38 3.87 -14.82
N GLU A 2 25.07 3.85 -15.06
CA GLU A 2 24.00 4.24 -14.13
C GLU A 2 24.12 5.55 -13.33
N MET A 3 24.19 6.69 -14.03
CA MET A 3 23.52 7.90 -13.53
C MET A 3 22.02 7.86 -13.87
N LEU A 4 21.35 6.73 -13.57
CA LEU A 4 19.88 6.68 -13.48
C LEU A 4 19.46 7.31 -12.14
N ASN A 5 19.83 8.59 -12.04
CA ASN A 5 19.08 9.71 -11.52
C ASN A 5 18.34 9.51 -10.19
N LEU A 6 18.94 10.06 -9.14
CA LEU A 6 18.31 10.32 -7.84
C LEU A 6 16.89 10.91 -7.97
N SER A 7 16.63 11.71 -9.01
CA SER A 7 15.30 12.25 -9.33
C SER A 7 14.27 11.18 -9.71
N ASP A 8 14.64 10.21 -10.55
CA ASP A 8 13.78 9.09 -10.92
C ASP A 8 13.55 8.16 -9.73
N HIS A 9 14.58 7.91 -8.92
CA HIS A 9 14.41 7.19 -7.66
C HIS A 9 13.41 7.89 -6.74
N LYS A 10 13.56 9.21 -6.51
CA LYS A 10 12.63 10.01 -5.70
C LYS A 10 11.20 9.97 -6.25
N ARG A 11 11.03 10.07 -7.57
CA ARG A 11 9.71 9.99 -8.23
C ARG A 11 9.06 8.62 -8.00
N ARG A 12 9.80 7.53 -8.22
CA ARG A 12 9.32 6.17 -7.95
C ARG A 12 8.97 5.98 -6.49
N HIS A 13 9.81 6.47 -5.57
CA HIS A 13 9.59 6.36 -4.14
C HIS A 13 8.31 7.09 -3.70
N LYS A 14 8.05 8.31 -4.21
CA LYS A 14 6.79 9.02 -3.97
C LYS A 14 5.57 8.25 -4.49
N LEU A 15 5.67 7.64 -5.67
CA LEU A 15 4.58 6.85 -6.24
C LEU A 15 4.31 5.59 -5.42
N LEU A 16 5.35 4.91 -4.95
CA LEU A 16 5.22 3.76 -4.05
C LEU A 16 4.53 4.15 -2.74
N HIS A 17 4.91 5.27 -2.13
CA HIS A 17 4.23 5.77 -0.94
C HIS A 17 2.75 6.10 -1.20
N LYS A 18 2.44 6.75 -2.33
CA LYS A 18 1.04 7.03 -2.69
C LYS A 18 0.20 5.75 -2.74
N HIS A 19 0.68 4.72 -3.41
CA HIS A 19 -0.03 3.44 -3.50
C HIS A 19 -0.10 2.71 -2.15
N LEU A 20 0.93 2.86 -1.31
CA LEU A 20 0.90 2.31 0.04
C LEU A 20 -0.14 3.03 0.92
N ASP A 21 -0.25 4.35 0.80
CA ASP A 21 -1.25 5.15 1.52
C ASP A 21 -2.68 4.76 1.09
N GLU A 22 -2.90 4.58 -0.22
CA GLU A 22 -4.17 4.06 -0.78
C GLU A 22 -4.50 2.67 -0.18
N LEU A 23 -3.54 1.74 -0.17
CA LEU A 23 -3.73 0.40 0.44
C LEU A 23 -4.07 0.46 1.93
N PHE A 24 -3.45 1.36 2.70
CA PHE A 24 -3.75 1.50 4.12
C PHE A 24 -5.10 2.16 4.38
N ALA A 25 -5.54 3.08 3.52
CA ALA A 25 -6.88 3.64 3.61
C ALA A 25 -7.93 2.54 3.41
N ASP A 26 -7.76 1.68 2.40
CA ASP A 26 -8.65 0.54 2.14
C ASP A 26 -8.66 -0.46 3.29
N TRP A 27 -7.47 -0.81 3.80
CA TRP A 27 -7.33 -1.65 4.98
C TRP A 27 -8.12 -1.10 6.17
N TYR A 28 -7.95 0.18 6.47
CA TYR A 28 -8.62 0.82 7.61
C TYR A 28 -10.13 0.85 7.41
N ASN A 29 -10.59 1.18 6.20
CA ASN A 29 -12.01 1.22 5.87
C ASN A 29 -12.68 -0.15 5.99
N HIS A 30 -11.95 -1.23 5.72
CA HIS A 30 -12.48 -2.59 5.77
C HIS A 30 -12.38 -3.23 7.16
N THR A 31 -11.28 -3.01 7.86
CA THR A 31 -10.97 -3.71 9.12
C THR A 31 -11.22 -2.86 10.36
N HIS A 32 -11.35 -1.54 10.21
CA HIS A 32 -11.35 -0.55 11.29
C HIS A 32 -10.14 -0.64 12.22
N LYS A 33 -9.06 -1.28 11.78
CA LYS A 33 -7.78 -1.37 12.50
C LYS A 33 -6.79 -0.36 11.92
N LEU A 34 -6.19 0.45 12.77
CA LEU A 34 -5.05 1.29 12.38
C LEU A 34 -3.84 0.39 12.05
N PRO A 35 -3.02 0.73 11.04
CA PRO A 35 -1.81 -0.03 10.72
C PRO A 35 -0.84 -0.16 11.92
N SER A 36 -0.79 0.83 12.80
CA SER A 36 0.02 0.78 14.04
C SER A 36 -0.39 -0.32 15.01
N ASN A 37 -1.63 -0.81 14.89
CA ASN A 37 -2.21 -1.84 15.76
C ASN A 37 -2.28 -3.20 15.04
N ALA A 38 -1.81 -3.29 13.81
CA ALA A 38 -1.76 -4.51 13.03
C ALA A 38 -0.34 -5.09 13.01
N THR A 39 -0.25 -6.41 12.98
CA THR A 39 1.01 -7.08 12.69
C THR A 39 1.35 -6.98 11.21
N ILE A 40 2.64 -7.03 10.87
CA ILE A 40 3.08 -7.06 9.46
C ILE A 40 2.45 -8.26 8.73
N LEU A 41 2.28 -9.40 9.41
CA LEU A 41 1.69 -10.59 8.81
C LEU A 41 0.22 -10.40 8.45
N GLU A 42 -0.57 -9.76 9.32
CA GLU A 42 -1.96 -9.40 9.03
C GLU A 42 -2.06 -8.56 7.75
N LEU A 43 -1.20 -7.53 7.62
CA LEU A 43 -1.12 -6.69 6.42
C LEU A 43 -0.77 -7.50 5.16
N LEU A 44 0.19 -8.41 5.25
CA LEU A 44 0.61 -9.26 4.13
C LEU A 44 -0.49 -10.24 3.69
N ILE A 45 -1.21 -10.84 4.64
CA ILE A 45 -2.31 -11.77 4.33
C ILE A 45 -3.41 -11.03 3.59
N TRP A 46 -3.89 -9.91 4.12
CA TRP A 46 -4.98 -9.15 3.48
C TRP A 46 -4.56 -8.61 2.12
N THR A 47 -3.36 -8.02 2.00
CA THR A 47 -2.90 -7.50 0.69
C THR A 47 -2.77 -8.61 -0.35
N ASN A 48 -2.51 -9.86 0.06
CA ASN A 48 -2.58 -11.01 -0.83
C ASN A 48 -4.02 -11.39 -1.20
N GLU A 49 -4.96 -11.37 -0.25
CA GLU A 49 -6.39 -11.57 -0.50
C GLU A 49 -6.98 -10.53 -1.46
N GLN A 50 -6.55 -9.26 -1.36
CA GLN A 50 -6.99 -8.18 -2.24
C GLN A 50 -6.61 -8.40 -3.71
N ARG A 51 -5.61 -9.25 -4.01
CA ARG A 51 -5.23 -9.57 -5.40
C ARG A 51 -6.24 -10.46 -6.10
N THR A 52 -6.96 -11.27 -5.34
CA THR A 52 -7.95 -12.22 -5.87
C THR A 52 -9.38 -11.74 -5.63
N ASN A 53 -9.58 -10.94 -4.58
CA ASN A 53 -10.87 -10.35 -4.23
C ASN A 53 -10.67 -8.90 -3.75
N PRO A 54 -10.50 -7.94 -4.68
CA PRO A 54 -10.29 -6.55 -4.33
C PRO A 54 -11.52 -5.99 -3.61
N THR A 55 -11.28 -5.21 -2.57
CA THR A 55 -12.32 -4.46 -1.87
C THR A 55 -13.01 -3.52 -2.86
N PRO A 56 -14.36 -3.42 -2.81
CA PRO A 56 -15.07 -2.58 -3.76
C PRO A 56 -14.63 -1.13 -3.64
N ASP A 57 -14.30 -0.52 -4.77
CA ASP A 57 -13.99 0.90 -4.84
C ASP A 57 -15.19 1.70 -4.32
N LYS A 58 -14.95 2.50 -3.28
CA LYS A 58 -15.91 3.49 -2.79
C LYS A 58 -15.36 4.85 -3.21
N GLY A 59 -15.60 5.17 -4.48
CA GLY A 59 -15.24 6.46 -5.08
C GLY A 59 -15.72 7.67 -4.30
#